data_AF-K1S067-F1
#
_entry.id   AF-K1S067-F1
#
_cell.length_a   1.000
_cell.length_b   1.000
_cell.length_c   1.000
_cell.angle_alpha   90.00
_cell.angle_beta   90.00
_cell.angle_gamma   90.00
#
_symmetry.space_group_name_H-M   'P 1'
#
loop_
_entity.id
_entity.type
_entity.pdbx_description
1 polymer ?
#
loop_
_entity_poly.entity_id
_entity_poly.type
_entity_poly.pdbx_seq_one_letter_code
_entity_poly.pdbx_strand_id
1 'polypeptide(L)'
;MESTNEEVAAAPEKASNNAPYDHFEILAGGITKLSVYPKYNPRIKQTFMLRVGGKGSRDISDMDVSLSKDTFIYDGNACKPEVTVSYRKDTVLEQGIDYTISYEKNVNAGTATAVISGKGLFYGKIRKDFTIQKTGEESHIHEVVIDEAVAAT
;
A
#
# COMPACT_ATOMS: atom_id res chain seq x y z
N MET A 1 44.36 -19.94 -16.05
CA MET A 1 43.99 -18.63 -15.46
C MET A 1 42.50 -18.51 -15.65
N GLU A 2 41.75 -18.70 -14.56
CA GLU A 2 40.30 -18.73 -14.55
C GLU A 2 39.82 -17.27 -14.50
N SER A 3 39.18 -16.81 -15.57
CA SER A 3 38.73 -15.42 -15.70
C SER A 3 37.37 -15.28 -15.04
N THR A 4 37.35 -14.97 -13.74
CA THR A 4 36.14 -14.51 -13.05
C THR A 4 35.87 -13.07 -13.44
N ASN A 5 35.05 -12.86 -14.46
CA ASN A 5 34.46 -11.56 -14.73
C ASN A 5 32.94 -11.70 -14.78
N GLU A 6 32.34 -11.97 -13.62
CA GLU A 6 30.94 -11.67 -13.38
C GLU A 6 30.86 -10.23 -12.86
N GLU A 7 31.16 -9.27 -13.74
CA GLU A 7 30.60 -7.94 -13.59
C GLU A 7 29.12 -8.07 -13.92
N VAL A 8 28.34 -8.55 -12.93
CA VAL A 8 26.88 -8.48 -12.98
C VAL A 8 26.57 -6.99 -12.92
N ALA A 9 26.52 -6.35 -14.09
CA ALA A 9 26.07 -4.97 -14.21
C ALA A 9 24.71 -4.90 -13.51
N ALA A 10 24.67 -4.22 -12.37
CA ALA A 10 23.44 -3.98 -11.66
C ALA A 10 22.50 -3.31 -12.66
N ALA A 11 21.36 -3.96 -12.94
CA ALA A 11 20.37 -3.37 -13.84
C ALA A 11 20.05 -1.96 -13.33
N PRO A 12 20.04 -0.94 -14.20
CA PRO A 12 19.82 0.43 -13.76
C PRO A 12 18.52 0.52 -12.97
N GLU A 13 18.54 1.16 -11.79
CA GLU A 13 17.36 1.31 -10.91
C GLU A 13 16.16 1.94 -11.64
N LYS A 14 16.46 2.71 -12.69
CA LYS A 14 15.51 3.30 -13.62
C LYS A 14 16.09 3.27 -15.03
N ALA A 15 15.32 2.75 -15.97
CA ALA A 15 15.57 2.90 -17.40
C ALA A 15 14.23 3.23 -18.07
N SER A 16 14.26 4.16 -19.03
CA SER A 16 13.11 4.50 -19.86
C SER A 16 13.50 4.53 -21.34
N ASN A 17 12.68 3.90 -22.18
CA ASN A 17 12.67 4.14 -23.62
C ASN A 17 11.36 4.85 -23.95
N ASN A 18 11.46 6.01 -24.59
CA ASN A 18 10.31 6.86 -24.91
C ASN A 18 10.05 6.95 -26.41
N ALA A 19 10.42 5.90 -27.15
CA ALA A 19 10.06 5.75 -28.55
C ALA A 19 8.52 5.80 -28.70
N PRO A 20 7.99 6.39 -29.79
CA PRO A 20 6.57 6.69 -29.94
C PRO A 20 5.62 5.48 -29.92
N TYR A 21 6.16 4.25 -29.93
CA TYR A 21 5.39 3.01 -29.99
C TYR A 21 5.68 2.02 -28.86
N ASP A 22 6.78 2.16 -28.12
CA ASP A 22 7.18 1.24 -27.04
C ASP A 22 7.71 2.03 -25.84
N HIS A 23 6.94 2.06 -24.74
CA HIS A 23 7.34 2.69 -23.49
C HIS A 23 7.54 1.64 -22.38
N PHE A 24 8.79 1.45 -21.95
CA PHE A 24 9.14 0.61 -20.80
C PHE A 24 9.76 1.49 -19.72
N GLU A 25 9.23 1.40 -18.50
CA GLU A 25 9.74 2.13 -17.34
C GLU A 25 10.03 1.16 -16.19
N ILE A 26 11.30 1.06 -15.79
CA ILE A 26 11.67 0.40 -14.54
C ILE A 26 11.27 1.32 -13.40
N LEU A 27 10.16 1.01 -12.74
CA LEU A 27 9.61 1.81 -11.65
C LEU A 27 10.37 1.56 -10.35
N ALA A 28 10.81 0.31 -10.16
CA ALA A 28 11.55 -0.17 -9.01
C ALA A 28 12.35 -1.41 -9.40
N GLY A 29 13.43 -1.77 -8.68
CA GLY A 29 14.23 -2.98 -8.89
C GLY A 29 13.40 -4.26 -8.97
N GLY A 30 12.89 -4.55 -10.17
CA GLY A 30 12.06 -5.68 -10.55
C GLY A 30 10.57 -5.43 -10.83
N ILE A 31 10.03 -4.21 -10.70
CA ILE A 31 8.69 -3.87 -11.23
C ILE A 31 8.83 -2.97 -12.43
N THR A 32 8.20 -3.37 -13.53
CA THR A 32 8.18 -2.58 -14.75
C THR A 32 6.77 -2.38 -15.26
N LYS A 33 6.45 -1.11 -15.58
CA LYS A 33 5.29 -0.76 -16.37
C LYS A 33 5.66 -0.70 -17.86
N LEU A 34 5.01 -1.54 -18.65
CA LEU A 34 5.05 -1.51 -20.11
C LEU A 34 3.74 -0.89 -20.60
N SER A 35 3.82 0.23 -21.31
CA SER A 35 2.64 0.86 -21.95
C SER A 35 2.72 0.71 -23.47
N VAL A 36 1.71 0.07 -24.05
CA VAL A 36 1.58 -0.15 -25.50
C VAL A 36 0.52 0.77 -26.06
N TYR A 37 0.88 1.54 -27.07
CA TYR A 37 -0.01 2.49 -27.75
C TYR A 37 -0.33 1.99 -29.17
N PRO A 38 -1.60 1.76 -29.53
CA PRO A 38 -1.96 1.34 -30.88
C PRO A 38 -1.57 2.41 -31.91
N LYS A 39 -0.91 2.00 -32.99
CA LYS A 39 -0.45 2.88 -34.07
C LYS A 39 -1.54 3.82 -34.60
N TYR A 40 -2.77 3.34 -34.70
CA TYR A 40 -3.90 4.07 -35.29
C TYR A 40 -4.76 4.82 -34.27
N ASN A 41 -4.49 4.68 -32.97
CA ASN A 41 -5.14 5.47 -31.94
C ASN A 41 -4.25 5.60 -30.69
N PRO A 42 -3.29 6.55 -30.70
CA PRO A 42 -2.33 6.73 -29.60
C PRO A 42 -2.96 7.28 -28.32
N ARG A 43 -4.28 7.58 -28.29
CA ARG A 43 -5.00 7.97 -27.06
C ARG A 43 -5.40 6.75 -26.23
N ILE A 44 -5.48 5.58 -26.87
CA ILE A 44 -5.71 4.30 -26.20
C ILE A 44 -4.35 3.73 -25.82
N LYS A 45 -4.22 3.23 -24.60
CA LYS A 45 -3.03 2.48 -24.19
C LYS A 45 -3.41 1.27 -23.39
N GLN A 46 -2.68 0.17 -23.57
CA GLN A 46 -2.71 -0.97 -22.67
C GLN A 46 -1.47 -0.92 -21.79
N THR A 47 -1.67 -1.09 -20.48
CA THR A 47 -0.57 -1.12 -19.51
C THR A 47 -0.40 -2.53 -18.96
N PHE A 48 0.84 -3.02 -18.93
CA PHE A 48 1.22 -4.29 -18.32
C PHE A 48 2.20 -4.01 -17.18
N MET A 49 1.96 -4.62 -16.02
CA MET A 49 2.93 -4.61 -14.91
C MET A 49 3.68 -5.94 -14.88
N LEU A 50 4.96 -5.89 -15.21
CA LEU A 50 5.85 -7.04 -15.22
C LEU A 50 6.61 -7.10 -13.90
N ARG A 51 6.72 -8.30 -13.33
CA ARG A 51 7.55 -8.60 -12.16
C ARG A 51 8.76 -9.38 -12.65
N VAL A 52 9.93 -8.76 -12.61
CA VAL A 52 11.19 -9.30 -13.15
C VAL A 52 12.20 -9.35 -12.00
N GLY A 53 12.41 -10.53 -11.43
CA GLY A 53 13.35 -10.72 -10.33
C GLY A 53 13.15 -12.05 -9.61
N GLY A 54 14.06 -12.35 -8.69
CA GLY A 54 13.94 -13.51 -7.82
C GLY A 54 12.75 -13.37 -6.87
N LYS A 55 12.10 -14.49 -6.54
CA LYS A 55 11.04 -14.50 -5.54
C LYS A 55 11.60 -14.00 -4.20
N GLY A 56 10.89 -13.07 -3.55
CA GLY A 56 11.31 -12.51 -2.27
C GLY A 56 12.62 -11.72 -2.34
N SER A 57 12.93 -11.09 -3.47
CA SER A 57 14.13 -10.25 -3.59
C SER A 57 13.94 -8.84 -3.00
N ARG A 58 12.72 -8.47 -2.60
CA ARG A 58 12.39 -7.12 -2.13
C ARG A 58 11.56 -7.13 -0.85
N ASP A 59 11.94 -6.32 0.13
CA ASP A 59 11.13 -6.17 1.34
C ASP A 59 9.88 -5.34 1.03
N ILE A 60 8.73 -5.80 1.51
CA ILE A 60 7.48 -5.05 1.42
C ILE A 60 7.46 -3.87 2.38
N SER A 61 8.33 -3.81 3.40
CA SER A 61 8.42 -2.71 4.38
C SER A 61 8.63 -1.34 3.76
N ASP A 62 9.23 -1.29 2.57
CA ASP A 62 9.53 -0.05 1.85
C ASP A 62 8.30 0.50 1.08
N MET A 63 7.17 -0.21 1.12
CA MET A 63 5.95 0.20 0.43
C MET A 63 5.09 1.14 1.29
N ASP A 64 4.44 2.09 0.62
CA ASP A 64 3.41 2.92 1.21
C ASP A 64 2.11 2.12 1.38
N VAL A 65 1.54 2.11 2.57
CA VAL A 65 0.27 1.42 2.87
C VAL A 65 -0.75 2.42 3.41
N SER A 66 -1.92 2.46 2.77
CA SER A 66 -3.08 3.22 3.24
C SER A 66 -4.29 2.31 3.47
N LEU A 67 -5.10 2.67 4.46
CA LEU A 67 -6.39 2.05 4.74
C LEU A 67 -7.49 2.99 4.24
N SER A 68 -8.60 2.45 3.73
CA SER A 68 -9.77 3.27 3.37
C SER A 68 -10.42 3.94 4.58
N LYS A 69 -10.29 3.31 5.75
CA LYS A 69 -10.75 3.84 7.03
C LYS A 69 -9.92 3.25 8.17
N ASP A 70 -9.62 4.06 9.17
CA ASP A 70 -8.87 3.67 10.37
C ASP A 70 -9.77 3.39 11.58
N THR A 71 -11.06 3.73 11.51
CA THR A 71 -12.00 3.64 12.62
C THR A 71 -13.36 3.08 12.19
N PHE A 72 -13.83 2.02 12.85
CA PHE A 72 -15.11 1.35 12.58
C PHE A 72 -15.98 1.34 13.84
N ILE A 73 -17.29 1.23 13.64
CA ILE A 73 -18.25 1.03 14.74
C ILE A 73 -18.54 -0.46 14.84
N TYR A 74 -18.49 -1.01 16.05
CA TYR A 74 -18.79 -2.41 16.31
C TYR A 74 -20.23 -2.74 15.95
N ASP A 75 -20.41 -3.60 14.94
CA ASP A 75 -21.68 -4.08 14.42
C ASP A 75 -21.87 -5.60 14.59
N GLY A 76 -20.92 -6.26 15.27
CA GLY A 76 -20.90 -7.72 15.44
C GLY A 76 -20.29 -8.50 14.28
N ASN A 77 -19.86 -7.83 13.20
CA ASN A 77 -19.23 -8.46 12.04
C ASN A 77 -17.73 -8.20 11.99
N ALA A 78 -17.05 -8.96 11.13
CA ALA A 78 -15.63 -8.76 10.86
C ALA A 78 -15.39 -7.48 10.05
N CYS A 79 -14.77 -6.47 10.66
CA CYS A 79 -14.32 -5.25 9.98
C CYS A 79 -13.09 -5.55 9.11
N LYS A 80 -13.14 -5.19 7.82
CA LYS A 80 -12.04 -5.37 6.87
C LYS A 80 -11.87 -4.08 6.07
N PRO A 81 -11.07 -3.10 6.54
CA PRO A 81 -10.76 -1.92 5.75
C PRO A 81 -10.17 -2.34 4.40
N GLU A 82 -10.44 -1.58 3.35
CA GLU A 82 -9.72 -1.76 2.09
C GLU A 82 -8.29 -1.28 2.31
N VAL A 83 -7.31 -2.06 1.84
CA VAL A 83 -5.88 -1.77 2.00
C VAL A 83 -5.32 -1.51 0.62
N THR A 84 -4.71 -0.34 0.44
CA THR A 84 -3.96 0.00 -0.77
C THR A 84 -2.48 -0.02 -0.45
N VAL A 85 -1.71 -0.81 -1.19
CA VAL A 85 -0.26 -0.88 -1.10
C VAL A 85 0.34 -0.30 -2.38
N SER A 86 1.27 0.63 -2.26
CA SER A 86 1.91 1.27 -3.40
C SER A 86 3.40 1.47 -3.20
N TYR A 87 4.16 1.46 -4.29
CA TYR A 87 5.55 1.87 -4.29
C TYR A 87 5.67 3.35 -4.67
N ARG A 88 6.24 4.15 -3.77
CA ARG A 88 6.46 5.61 -3.96
C ARG A 88 5.20 6.34 -4.40
N LYS A 89 4.02 5.91 -3.93
CA LYS A 89 2.67 6.43 -4.28
C LYS A 89 2.23 6.32 -5.74
N ASP A 90 3.15 6.15 -6.69
CA ASP A 90 2.84 6.17 -8.13
C ASP A 90 2.46 4.79 -8.69
N THR A 91 2.90 3.71 -8.03
CA THR A 91 2.72 2.34 -8.51
C THR A 91 1.93 1.52 -7.50
N VAL A 92 0.64 1.32 -7.78
CA VAL A 92 -0.23 0.46 -6.95
C VAL A 92 0.13 -1.00 -7.19
N LEU A 93 0.36 -1.73 -6.10
CA LEU A 93 0.62 -3.16 -6.12
C LEU A 93 -0.69 -3.95 -6.09
N GLU A 94 -0.63 -5.19 -6.57
CA GLU A 94 -1.82 -6.02 -6.76
C GLU A 94 -1.93 -7.11 -5.69
N GLN A 95 -3.05 -7.10 -4.95
CA GLN A 95 -3.36 -8.13 -3.97
C GLN A 95 -3.51 -9.50 -4.65
N GLY A 96 -2.90 -10.53 -4.06
CA GLY A 96 -2.86 -11.89 -4.59
C GLY A 96 -1.64 -12.17 -5.47
N ILE A 97 -1.04 -11.13 -6.07
CA ILE A 97 0.19 -11.22 -6.87
C ILE A 97 1.40 -10.75 -6.05
N ASP A 98 1.39 -9.48 -5.65
CA ASP A 98 2.52 -8.83 -4.97
C ASP A 98 2.45 -8.96 -3.45
N TYR A 99 1.24 -9.12 -2.90
CA TYR A 99 1.05 -9.28 -1.46
C TYR A 99 -0.26 -10.02 -1.15
N THR A 100 -0.44 -10.36 0.12
CA THR A 100 -1.69 -10.91 0.67
C THR A 100 -2.05 -10.15 1.94
N ILE A 101 -3.33 -10.11 2.30
CA ILE A 101 -3.80 -9.45 3.51
C ILE A 101 -4.50 -10.48 4.40
N SER A 102 -4.17 -10.46 5.68
CA SER A 102 -4.92 -11.12 6.75
C SER A 102 -5.29 -10.11 7.83
N TYR A 103 -6.33 -10.38 8.59
CA TYR A 103 -6.80 -9.50 9.67
C TYR A 103 -6.74 -10.23 11.01
N GLU A 104 -6.33 -9.51 12.05
CA GLU A 104 -6.26 -9.99 13.42
C GLU A 104 -7.18 -9.14 14.31
N LYS A 105 -7.89 -9.79 15.23
CA LYS A 105 -8.78 -9.15 16.23
C LYS A 105 -9.83 -8.22 15.62
N ASN A 106 -10.29 -8.51 14.40
CA ASN A 106 -11.08 -7.58 13.59
C ASN A 106 -12.60 -7.73 13.74
N VAL A 107 -13.07 -8.32 14.85
CA VAL A 107 -14.51 -8.49 15.12
C VAL A 107 -14.89 -7.67 16.33
N ASN A 108 -14.24 -7.90 17.47
CA ASN A 108 -14.58 -7.25 18.73
C ASN A 108 -14.05 -5.81 18.77
N ALA A 109 -14.72 -4.95 19.55
CA ALA A 109 -14.24 -3.60 19.82
C ALA A 109 -12.84 -3.61 20.44
N GLY A 110 -11.98 -2.69 20.01
CA GLY A 110 -10.58 -2.58 20.39
C GLY A 110 -9.67 -2.28 19.20
N THR A 111 -8.37 -2.53 19.38
CA THR A 111 -7.36 -2.40 18.32
C THR A 111 -7.30 -3.69 17.51
N ALA A 112 -7.60 -3.58 16.22
CA ALA A 112 -7.46 -4.62 15.22
C ALA A 112 -6.28 -4.32 14.29
N THR A 113 -5.76 -5.35 13.63
CA THR A 113 -4.55 -5.21 12.79
C THR A 113 -4.77 -5.83 11.42
N ALA A 114 -4.52 -5.05 10.37
CA ALA A 114 -4.32 -5.54 9.01
C ALA A 114 -2.84 -5.95 8.84
N VAL A 115 -2.61 -7.21 8.47
CA VAL A 115 -1.28 -7.78 8.23
C VAL A 115 -1.11 -8.01 6.75
N ILE A 116 -0.25 -7.21 6.13
CA ILE A 116 0.11 -7.27 4.72
C ILE A 116 1.38 -8.10 4.62
N SER A 117 1.33 -9.23 3.92
CA SER A 117 2.49 -10.11 3.71
C SER A 117 2.94 -10.08 2.25
N GLY A 118 4.23 -9.85 2.03
CA GLY A 118 4.82 -9.86 0.69
C GLY A 118 4.66 -11.20 -0.02
N LYS A 119 4.46 -11.15 -1.34
CA LYS A 119 4.32 -12.31 -2.22
C LYS A 119 5.03 -12.06 -3.55
N GLY A 120 5.40 -13.14 -4.25
CA GLY A 120 6.06 -13.03 -5.54
C GLY A 120 7.44 -12.40 -5.39
N LEU A 121 7.64 -11.23 -6.00
CA LEU A 121 8.87 -10.45 -5.87
C LEU A 121 9.12 -9.97 -4.43
N PHE A 122 8.05 -9.82 -3.64
CA PHE A 122 8.10 -9.25 -2.30
C PHE A 122 8.19 -10.31 -1.20
N TYR A 123 8.89 -9.99 -0.11
CA TYR A 123 8.90 -10.70 1.15
C TYR A 123 8.56 -9.74 2.30
N GLY A 124 8.59 -10.24 3.54
CA GLY A 124 8.37 -9.41 4.73
C GLY A 124 6.88 -9.17 5.02
N LYS A 125 6.62 -8.34 6.04
CA LYS A 125 5.28 -8.01 6.50
C LYS A 125 5.18 -6.55 6.94
N ILE A 126 4.06 -5.91 6.61
CA ILE A 126 3.63 -4.65 7.21
C ILE A 126 2.42 -4.91 8.08
N ARG A 127 2.37 -4.26 9.25
CA ARG A 127 1.21 -4.26 10.14
C ARG A 127 0.62 -2.86 10.19
N LYS A 128 -0.68 -2.74 9.98
CA LYS A 128 -1.42 -1.50 10.14
C LYS A 128 -2.59 -1.70 11.08
N ASP A 129 -2.58 -0.93 12.15
CA ASP A 129 -3.61 -0.97 13.16
C ASP A 129 -4.78 -0.07 12.77
N PHE A 130 -5.98 -0.50 13.13
CA PHE A 130 -7.21 0.24 13.02
C PHE A 130 -8.09 -0.02 14.25
N THR A 131 -8.99 0.91 14.54
CA THR A 131 -9.79 0.90 15.76
C THR A 131 -11.22 0.45 15.45
N ILE A 132 -11.76 -0.45 16.26
CA ILE A 132 -13.19 -0.79 16.28
C ILE A 132 -13.77 -0.21 17.57
N GLN A 133 -14.51 0.89 17.46
CA GLN A 133 -15.17 1.54 18.58
C GLN A 133 -16.42 0.75 19.00
N LYS A 134 -16.74 0.77 20.29
CA LYS A 134 -18.01 0.22 20.77
C LYS A 134 -19.17 1.05 20.22
N THR A 135 -20.27 0.40 19.89
CA THR A 135 -21.55 1.08 19.68
C THR A 135 -21.96 1.71 21.02
N GLY A 136 -21.80 3.03 21.17
CA GLY A 136 -22.27 3.77 22.34
C GLY A 136 -21.32 4.77 23.01
N GLU A 137 -20.40 5.43 22.31
CA GLU A 137 -19.75 6.64 22.84
C GLU A 137 -20.25 7.86 22.08
N GLU A 138 -21.33 8.46 22.60
CA GLU A 138 -21.60 9.88 22.34
C GLU A 138 -20.40 10.67 22.88
N SER A 139 -19.83 11.54 22.05
CA SER A 139 -18.80 12.48 22.46
C SER A 139 -19.34 13.38 23.58
N HIS A 140 -19.11 13.05 24.85
CA HIS A 140 -19.32 13.98 25.94
C HIS A 140 -18.25 15.07 25.87
N ILE A 141 -18.58 16.14 25.15
CA ILE A 141 -17.92 17.44 25.33
C ILE A 141 -18.09 17.82 26.81
N HIS A 142 -16.98 17.97 27.54
CA HIS A 142 -17.00 18.76 28.77
C HIS A 142 -17.18 20.22 28.32
N GLU A 143 -18.42 20.68 28.27
CA GLU A 143 -18.68 22.12 28.28
C GLU A 143 -18.29 22.61 29.68
N VAL A 144 -17.13 23.25 29.77
CA VAL A 144 -16.74 23.97 30.98
C VAL A 144 -17.70 25.16 31.09
N VAL A 145 -18.74 25.01 31.91
CA VAL A 145 -19.58 26.14 32.31
C VAL A 145 -18.74 26.99 33.26
N ILE A 146 -18.12 28.03 32.72
CA ILE A 146 -17.60 29.13 33.53
C ILE A 146 -18.77 30.02 33.94
N ASP A 147 -19.42 29.69 35.05
CA ASP A 147 -20.29 30.67 35.70
C ASP A 147 -19.40 31.81 36.22
N GLU A 148 -19.50 32.97 35.56
CA GLU A 148 -18.88 34.21 35.99
C GLU A 148 -19.51 34.60 37.34
N ALA A 149 -18.75 34.48 38.42
CA ALA A 149 -19.20 34.86 39.75
C ALA A 149 -19.57 36.35 39.76
N VAL A 150 -20.87 36.66 39.87
CA VAL A 150 -21.37 38.03 40.06
C VAL A 150 -20.92 38.51 41.45
N ALA A 151 -20.02 39.50 41.48
CA ALA A 151 -19.65 40.17 42.71
C ALA A 151 -20.85 40.96 43.26
N ALA A 152 -21.21 40.71 44.51
CA ALA A 152 -22.24 41.47 45.22
C ALA A 152 -21.77 42.93 45.39
N THR A 153 -22.61 43.88 45.00
CA THR A 153 -22.49 45.31 45.38
C THR A 153 -23.83 45.83 45.85
#